data_AF-A0A0F3IQM1-F1
#
_entry.id   AF-A0A0F3IQM1-F1
#
_cell.length_a   1.000
_cell.length_b   1.000
_cell.length_c   1.000
_cell.angle_alpha   90.00
_cell.angle_beta   90.00
_cell.angle_gamma   90.00
#
_symmetry.space_group_name_H-M   'P 1'
#
loop_
_entity.id
_entity.type
_entity.pdbx_description
1 polymer ?
#
loop_
_entity_poly.entity_id
_entity_poly.type
_entity_poly.pdbx_seq_one_letter_code
_entity_poly.pdbx_strand_id
1 'polypeptide(L)'
;MLQSPHPAVLPERLPETLKAAVGLVELLLTTDLTLEQKHYTLALARLLTCDAETRAPAPEGIAYIDREVLAELHHYLPARGCAAILAQFHGTADQLLTDAAEALAAEAPEALARTAHSLIGTMGAVGMTLMVQEARAITLALRQNDWACAAARTAALPALYEASTAALKTVIETFSDKSL
;
A
#
# COMPACT_ATOMS: atom_id res chain seq x y z
N MET A 1 -31.73 5.43 -2.99
CA MET A 1 -31.74 5.14 -1.54
C MET A 1 -30.41 4.49 -1.21
N LEU A 2 -29.53 5.21 -0.53
CA LEU A 2 -28.19 4.71 -0.14
C LEU A 2 -28.35 3.80 1.07
N GLN A 3 -27.92 2.54 0.96
CA GLN A 3 -27.87 1.62 2.08
C GLN A 3 -26.81 2.08 3.08
N SER A 4 -27.19 2.20 4.35
CA SER A 4 -26.27 2.48 5.46
C SER A 4 -25.23 1.35 5.58
N PRO A 5 -23.95 1.66 5.86
CA PRO A 5 -22.94 0.63 6.03
C PRO A 5 -23.23 -0.15 7.31
N HIS A 6 -23.24 -1.47 7.19
CA HIS A 6 -23.31 -2.39 8.32
C HIS A 6 -22.05 -2.21 9.20
N PRO A 7 -22.17 -2.10 10.53
CA PRO A 7 -21.00 -2.04 11.40
C PRO A 7 -20.20 -3.35 11.24
N ALA A 8 -18.94 -3.22 10.83
CA ALA A 8 -18.02 -4.34 10.77
C ALA A 8 -17.83 -4.89 12.20
N VAL A 9 -18.24 -6.14 12.41
CA VAL A 9 -18.03 -6.82 13.69
C VAL A 9 -16.53 -7.11 13.81
N LEU A 10 -15.84 -6.34 14.66
CA LEU A 10 -14.42 -6.49 14.92
C LEU A 10 -14.15 -7.78 15.73
N PRO A 11 -13.10 -8.56 15.39
CA PRO A 11 -12.76 -9.78 16.13
C PRO A 11 -12.31 -9.49 17.59
N GLU A 12 -12.71 -10.35 18.52
CA GLU A 12 -12.68 -10.11 19.98
C GLU A 12 -11.28 -9.93 20.61
N ARG A 13 -10.19 -10.18 19.89
CA ARG A 13 -8.82 -10.01 20.41
C ARG A 13 -7.88 -9.28 19.46
N LEU A 14 -8.25 -8.06 19.08
CA LEU A 14 -7.28 -7.11 18.52
C LEU A 14 -6.40 -6.54 19.66
N PRO A 15 -5.07 -6.44 19.48
CA PRO A 15 -4.18 -5.73 20.41
C PRO A 15 -4.72 -4.32 20.71
N GLU A 16 -4.58 -3.82 21.94
CA GLU A 16 -5.13 -2.50 22.33
C GLU A 16 -4.67 -1.36 21.42
N THR A 17 -3.44 -1.45 20.90
CA THR A 17 -2.87 -0.51 19.93
C THR A 17 -3.61 -0.52 18.59
N LEU A 18 -4.07 -1.69 18.14
CA LEU A 18 -4.84 -1.84 16.90
C LEU A 18 -6.28 -1.35 17.10
N LYS A 19 -6.89 -1.60 18.28
CA LYS A 19 -8.20 -1.03 18.64
C LYS A 19 -8.16 0.51 18.70
N ALA A 20 -7.11 1.08 19.28
CA ALA A 20 -6.91 2.53 19.33
C ALA A 20 -6.71 3.12 17.93
N ALA A 21 -5.96 2.44 17.07
CA ALA A 21 -5.77 2.88 15.68
C ALA A 21 -7.07 2.83 14.86
N VAL A 22 -7.88 1.77 15.02
CA VAL A 22 -9.20 1.66 14.38
C VAL A 22 -10.12 2.79 14.85
N GLY A 23 -10.20 3.04 16.16
CA GLY A 23 -11.01 4.12 16.72
C GLY A 23 -10.57 5.52 16.26
N LEU A 24 -9.26 5.75 16.09
CA LEU A 24 -8.74 7.01 15.55
C LEU A 24 -9.17 7.23 14.09
N VAL A 25 -9.13 6.17 13.28
CA VAL A 25 -9.55 6.23 11.88
C VAL A 25 -11.05 6.46 11.76
N GLU A 26 -11.88 5.80 12.58
CA GLU A 26 -13.32 6.06 12.63
C GLU A 26 -13.62 7.52 13.00
N LEU A 27 -12.90 8.06 13.99
CA LEU A 27 -13.04 9.48 14.37
C LEU A 27 -12.69 10.42 13.21
N LEU A 28 -11.57 10.15 12.50
CA LEU A 28 -11.13 10.93 11.34
C LEU A 28 -12.14 10.87 10.18
N LEU A 29 -12.77 9.72 9.92
CA LEU A 29 -13.79 9.58 8.87
C LEU A 29 -15.09 10.33 9.18
N THR A 30 -15.33 10.66 10.45
CA THR A 30 -16.49 11.47 10.89
C THR A 30 -16.19 12.96 11.00
N THR A 31 -14.93 13.38 10.79
CA THR A 31 -14.53 14.79 10.81
C THR A 31 -14.56 15.39 9.41
N ASP A 32 -14.68 16.73 9.36
CA ASP A 32 -14.69 17.48 8.10
C ASP A 32 -13.24 17.60 7.58
N LEU A 33 -12.81 16.56 6.87
CA LEU A 33 -11.46 16.44 6.32
C LEU A 33 -11.38 17.02 4.90
N THR A 34 -10.21 17.52 4.53
CA THR A 34 -9.92 17.79 3.11
C THR A 34 -9.97 16.49 2.29
N LEU A 35 -10.19 16.59 0.98
CA LEU A 35 -10.25 15.42 0.09
C LEU A 35 -9.00 14.53 0.21
N GLU A 36 -7.83 15.15 0.36
CA GLU A 36 -6.54 14.48 0.52
C GLU A 36 -6.44 13.77 1.88
N GLN A 37 -6.84 14.44 2.96
CA GLN A 37 -6.88 13.84 4.30
C GLN A 37 -7.87 12.67 4.39
N LYS A 38 -8.99 12.77 3.68
CA LYS A 38 -9.99 11.69 3.59
C LYS A 38 -9.44 10.46 2.87
N HIS A 39 -8.67 10.65 1.79
CA HIS A 39 -7.96 9.56 1.12
C HIS A 39 -6.94 8.88 2.03
N TYR A 40 -6.12 9.65 2.75
CA TYR A 40 -5.16 9.09 3.70
C TYR A 40 -5.85 8.32 4.83
N THR A 41 -6.98 8.83 5.31
CA THR A 41 -7.77 8.18 6.37
C THR A 41 -8.40 6.88 5.89
N LEU A 42 -8.93 6.83 4.67
CA LEU A 42 -9.47 5.61 4.07
C LEU A 42 -8.37 4.58 3.80
N ALA A 43 -7.20 5.02 3.33
CA ALA A 43 -6.03 4.14 3.19
C ALA A 43 -5.61 3.55 4.55
N LEU A 44 -5.56 4.37 5.61
CA LEU A 44 -5.32 3.91 6.99
C LEU A 44 -6.37 2.90 7.46
N ALA A 45 -7.66 3.11 7.16
CA ALA A 45 -8.73 2.17 7.50
C ALA A 45 -8.52 0.78 6.89
N ARG A 46 -8.19 0.74 5.60
CA ARG A 46 -7.89 -0.50 4.87
C ARG A 46 -6.64 -1.19 5.41
N LEU A 47 -5.64 -0.41 5.79
CA LEU A 47 -4.38 -0.91 6.36
C LEU A 47 -4.54 -1.55 7.75
N LEU A 48 -5.56 -1.16 8.52
CA LEU A 48 -5.86 -1.68 9.85
C LEU A 48 -6.86 -2.85 9.84
N THR A 49 -7.64 -3.00 8.77
CA THR A 49 -8.66 -4.06 8.59
C THR A 49 -8.18 -5.23 7.73
N CYS A 50 -7.01 -5.13 7.10
CA CYS A 50 -6.35 -6.24 6.42
C CYS A 50 -5.84 -7.26 7.44
N ASP A 51 -6.67 -8.26 7.76
CA ASP A 51 -6.19 -9.53 8.32
C ASP A 51 -5.34 -10.23 7.25
N ALA A 52 -4.10 -10.56 7.62
CA ALA A 52 -3.17 -11.27 6.75
C ALA A 52 -3.61 -12.72 6.47
N GLU A 53 -4.63 -13.24 7.16
CA GLU A 53 -4.97 -14.67 7.17
C GLU A 53 -6.20 -15.08 6.34
N THR A 54 -7.00 -14.15 5.78
CA THR A 54 -8.29 -14.52 5.14
C THR A 54 -8.39 -14.27 3.63
N ARG A 55 -7.35 -13.77 2.94
CA ARG A 55 -7.41 -13.66 1.48
C ARG A 55 -7.04 -14.99 0.82
N ALA A 56 -8.06 -15.69 0.30
CA ALA A 56 -7.87 -16.71 -0.72
C ALA A 56 -6.94 -16.17 -1.82
N PRO A 57 -6.00 -16.97 -2.34
CA PRO A 57 -5.02 -16.50 -3.32
C PRO A 57 -5.77 -15.95 -4.53
N ALA A 58 -5.67 -14.63 -4.74
CA ALA A 58 -6.17 -14.02 -5.95
C ALA A 58 -5.35 -14.61 -7.13
N PRO A 59 -5.99 -14.88 -8.28
CA PRO A 59 -5.30 -15.43 -9.44
C PRO A 59 -4.10 -14.55 -9.80
N GLU A 60 -3.01 -15.20 -10.20
CA GLU A 60 -1.71 -14.58 -10.48
C GLU A 60 -1.89 -13.32 -11.34
N GLY A 61 -1.40 -12.19 -10.83
CA GLY A 61 -1.56 -10.86 -11.42
C GLY A 61 -2.54 -9.93 -10.68
N ILE A 62 -3.58 -10.46 -10.02
CA ILE A 62 -4.56 -9.65 -9.27
C ILE A 62 -4.16 -9.45 -7.80
N ALA A 63 -3.33 -10.34 -7.25
CA ALA A 63 -2.82 -10.21 -5.87
C ALA A 63 -1.93 -8.98 -5.64
N TYR A 64 -1.36 -8.41 -6.70
CA TYR A 64 -0.41 -7.30 -6.65
C TYR A 64 -1.09 -5.96 -6.41
N ILE A 65 -2.36 -5.81 -6.79
CA ILE A 65 -3.00 -4.49 -6.98
C ILE A 65 -4.36 -4.45 -6.29
N ASP A 66 -4.55 -3.45 -5.43
CA ASP A 66 -5.82 -3.11 -4.83
C ASP A 66 -6.69 -2.37 -5.86
N ARG A 67 -7.68 -3.09 -6.39
CA ARG A 67 -8.60 -2.57 -7.40
C ARG A 67 -9.52 -1.48 -6.87
N GLU A 68 -9.79 -1.44 -5.57
CA GLU A 68 -10.62 -0.38 -4.98
C GLU A 68 -9.85 0.94 -4.95
N VAL A 69 -8.56 0.90 -4.60
CA VAL A 69 -7.69 2.09 -4.65
C VAL A 69 -7.60 2.62 -6.07
N LEU A 70 -7.45 1.74 -7.07
CA LEU A 70 -7.44 2.17 -8.47
C LEU A 70 -8.79 2.71 -8.96
N ALA A 71 -9.90 2.10 -8.57
CA ALA A 71 -11.23 2.60 -8.91
C ALA A 71 -11.48 3.99 -8.30
N GLU A 72 -10.98 4.21 -7.08
CA GLU A 72 -11.04 5.50 -6.39
C GLU A 72 -10.17 6.56 -7.09
N LEU A 73 -8.93 6.22 -7.45
CA LEU A 73 -8.05 7.09 -8.24
C LEU A 73 -8.70 7.46 -9.58
N HIS A 74 -9.27 6.49 -10.30
CA HIS A 74 -10.00 6.73 -11.55
C HIS A 74 -11.27 7.56 -11.36
N HIS A 75 -11.94 7.46 -10.21
CA HIS A 75 -13.13 8.24 -9.90
C HIS A 75 -12.82 9.72 -9.69
N TYR A 76 -11.70 10.03 -9.02
CA TYR A 76 -11.35 11.40 -8.64
C TYR A 76 -10.42 12.11 -9.62
N LEU A 77 -9.75 11.38 -10.51
CA LEU A 77 -8.80 11.96 -11.46
C LEU A 77 -9.30 11.81 -12.90
N PRO A 78 -9.22 12.87 -13.72
CA PRO A 78 -9.33 12.72 -15.17
C PRO A 78 -8.27 11.73 -15.68
N ALA A 79 -8.50 11.01 -16.77
CA ALA A 79 -7.54 10.03 -17.31
C ALA A 79 -6.10 10.58 -17.49
N ARG A 80 -5.97 11.87 -17.82
CA ARG A 80 -4.66 12.57 -17.89
C ARG A 80 -3.99 12.78 -16.53
N GLY A 81 -4.77 12.94 -15.46
CA GLY A 81 -4.30 13.03 -14.08
C GLY A 81 -3.76 11.71 -13.55
N CYS A 82 -4.42 10.58 -13.87
CA CYS A 82 -3.91 9.25 -13.53
C CYS A 82 -2.51 9.00 -14.13
N ALA A 83 -2.32 9.30 -15.42
CA ALA A 83 -1.02 9.09 -16.08
C ALA A 83 0.12 9.94 -15.47
N ALA A 84 -0.16 11.20 -15.10
CA ALA A 84 0.82 12.07 -14.45
C ALA A 84 1.20 11.57 -13.05
N ILE A 85 0.22 11.12 -12.27
CA ILE A 85 0.45 10.57 -10.92
C ILE A 85 1.24 9.27 -10.99
N LEU A 86 0.96 8.41 -11.97
CA LEU A 86 1.72 7.18 -12.19
C LEU A 86 3.17 7.46 -12.60
N ALA A 87 3.40 8.47 -13.44
CA ALA A 87 4.76 8.87 -13.83
C ALA A 87 5.56 9.43 -12.63
N GLN A 88 4.94 10.29 -11.81
CA GLN A 88 5.54 10.81 -10.58
C GLN A 88 5.80 9.71 -9.55
N PHE A 89 4.87 8.74 -9.45
CA PHE A 89 5.03 7.56 -8.62
C PHE A 89 6.24 6.73 -9.04
N HIS A 90 6.41 6.44 -10.34
CA HIS A 90 7.57 5.66 -10.80
C HIS A 90 8.90 6.32 -10.44
N GLY A 91 9.04 7.63 -10.68
CA GLY A 91 10.28 8.33 -10.32
C GLY A 91 10.57 8.30 -8.83
N THR A 92 9.54 8.40 -7.99
CA THR A 92 9.69 8.32 -6.52
C THR A 92 10.00 6.89 -6.07
N ALA A 93 9.36 5.89 -6.68
CA ALA A 93 9.57 4.47 -6.39
C ALA A 93 10.99 4.02 -6.76
N ASP A 94 11.49 4.41 -7.93
CA ASP A 94 12.83 4.06 -8.41
C ASP A 94 13.92 4.62 -7.47
N GLN A 95 13.73 5.87 -7.01
CA GLN A 95 14.61 6.46 -6.02
C GLN A 95 14.58 5.68 -4.69
N LEU A 96 13.39 5.33 -4.19
CA LEU A 96 13.27 4.58 -2.94
C LEU A 96 13.87 3.16 -3.03
N LEU A 97 13.80 2.51 -4.19
CA LEU A 97 14.46 1.22 -4.41
C LEU A 97 15.99 1.36 -4.42
N THR A 98 16.49 2.45 -5.02
CA THR A 98 17.92 2.78 -4.98
C THR A 98 18.38 3.04 -3.54
N ASP A 99 17.66 3.88 -2.80
CA ASP A 99 17.96 4.18 -1.40
C ASP A 99 17.93 2.91 -0.52
N ALA A 100 17.03 1.97 -0.82
CA ALA A 100 16.95 0.70 -0.10
C ALA A 100 18.16 -0.19 -0.38
N ALA A 101 18.61 -0.25 -1.64
CA ALA A 101 19.80 -0.98 -2.04
C ALA A 101 21.08 -0.36 -1.44
N GLU A 102 21.18 0.97 -1.41
CA GLU A 102 22.29 1.68 -0.77
C GLU A 102 22.31 1.45 0.75
N ALA A 103 21.15 1.56 1.42
CA ALA A 103 21.04 1.28 2.85
C ALA A 103 21.38 -0.18 3.18
N LEU A 104 21.03 -1.13 2.30
CA LEU A 104 21.40 -2.53 2.43
C LEU A 104 22.92 -2.73 2.30
N ALA A 105 23.54 -2.14 1.27
CA ALA A 105 24.98 -2.24 1.05
C ALA A 105 25.82 -1.58 2.16
N ALA A 106 25.29 -0.52 2.77
CA ALA A 106 25.91 0.17 3.88
C ALA A 106 25.62 -0.45 5.27
N GLU A 107 24.87 -1.56 5.33
CA GLU A 107 24.39 -2.17 6.57
C GLU A 107 23.75 -1.16 7.54
N ALA A 108 22.91 -0.27 7.01
CA ALA A 108 22.30 0.83 7.73
C ALA A 108 20.83 0.55 8.06
N PRO A 109 20.51 -0.18 9.15
CA PRO A 109 19.15 -0.64 9.45
C PRO A 109 18.14 0.50 9.67
N GLU A 110 18.59 1.62 10.23
CA GLU A 110 17.74 2.79 10.44
C GLU A 110 17.37 3.48 9.11
N ALA A 111 18.33 3.56 8.19
CA ALA A 111 18.08 4.08 6.84
C ALA A 111 17.13 3.16 6.09
N LEU A 112 17.38 1.84 6.13
CA LEU A 112 16.52 0.85 5.50
C LEU A 112 15.09 0.87 6.07
N ALA A 113 14.93 1.04 7.39
CA ALA A 113 13.63 1.17 8.02
C ALA A 113 12.87 2.42 7.55
N ARG A 114 13.55 3.57 7.42
CA ARG A 114 12.95 4.79 6.87
C ARG A 114 12.54 4.60 5.41
N THR A 115 13.40 4.01 4.59
CA THR A 115 13.10 3.75 3.18
C THR A 115 11.94 2.76 3.02
N ALA A 116 11.91 1.68 3.80
CA ALA A 116 10.80 0.73 3.82
C ALA A 116 9.49 1.41 4.23
N HIS A 117 9.53 2.33 5.20
CA HIS A 117 8.35 3.10 5.59
C HIS A 117 7.86 4.02 4.46
N SER A 118 8.76 4.71 3.76
CA SER A 118 8.42 5.52 2.59
C SER A 118 7.81 4.66 1.46
N LEU A 119 8.34 3.46 1.22
CA LEU A 119 7.78 2.51 0.25
C LEU A 119 6.34 2.12 0.61
N ILE A 120 6.01 1.91 1.90
CA ILE A 120 4.63 1.62 2.33
C ILE A 120 3.67 2.74 1.88
N GLY A 121 4.05 4.00 2.10
CA GLY A 121 3.22 5.14 1.73
C GLY A 121 3.07 5.29 0.22
N THR A 122 4.19 5.29 -0.49
CA THR A 122 4.24 5.47 -1.95
C THR A 122 3.49 4.36 -2.68
N MET A 123 3.76 3.09 -2.34
CA MET A 123 3.13 1.91 -2.97
C MET A 123 1.65 1.78 -2.61
N GLY A 124 1.29 2.14 -1.37
CA GLY A 124 -0.09 2.13 -0.91
C GLY A 124 -0.96 3.14 -1.66
N ALA A 125 -0.40 4.31 -2.01
CA ALA A 125 -1.13 5.35 -2.73
C ALA A 125 -1.62 4.92 -4.13
N VAL A 126 -0.94 3.96 -4.76
CA VAL A 126 -1.30 3.41 -6.08
C VAL A 126 -1.85 1.98 -6.01
N GLY A 127 -2.10 1.48 -4.79
CA GLY A 127 -2.68 0.17 -4.58
C GLY A 127 -1.73 -1.01 -4.79
N MET A 128 -0.40 -0.83 -4.84
CA MET A 128 0.57 -1.93 -4.98
C MET A 128 0.69 -2.74 -3.67
N THR A 129 -0.31 -3.59 -3.41
CA THR A 129 -0.50 -4.28 -2.13
C THR A 129 0.68 -5.18 -1.76
N LEU A 130 1.21 -5.95 -2.72
CA LEU A 130 2.33 -6.85 -2.43
C LEU A 130 3.62 -6.09 -2.09
N MET A 131 3.90 -4.98 -2.77
CA MET A 131 5.02 -4.10 -2.41
C MET A 131 4.87 -3.53 -1.00
N VAL A 132 3.66 -3.12 -0.62
CA VAL A 132 3.35 -2.65 0.75
C VAL A 132 3.60 -3.75 1.78
N GLN A 133 3.16 -4.97 1.50
CA GLN A 133 3.36 -6.11 2.40
C GLN A 133 4.84 -6.44 2.58
N GLU A 134 5.61 -6.42 1.50
CA GLU A 134 7.04 -6.71 1.56
C GLU A 134 7.80 -5.63 2.35
N ALA A 135 7.49 -4.35 2.13
CA ALA A 135 8.06 -3.24 2.88
C ALA A 135 7.71 -3.28 4.39
N ARG A 136 6.50 -3.74 4.74
CA ARG A 136 6.11 -4.02 6.13
C ARG A 136 6.91 -5.17 6.73
N ALA A 137 7.11 -6.24 5.97
CA ALA A 137 7.88 -7.40 6.42
C ALA A 137 9.35 -7.04 6.69
N ILE A 138 9.96 -6.17 5.86
CA ILE A 138 11.29 -5.60 6.12
C ILE A 138 11.31 -4.81 7.43
N THR A 139 10.34 -3.91 7.62
CA THR A 139 10.24 -3.13 8.87
C THR A 139 10.09 -4.02 10.10
N LEU A 140 9.30 -5.09 10.00
CA LEU A 140 9.14 -6.06 11.09
C LEU A 140 10.42 -6.83 11.40
N ALA A 141 11.11 -7.32 10.36
CA ALA A 141 12.39 -8.02 10.51
C ALA A 141 13.44 -7.14 11.19
N LEU A 142 13.53 -5.86 10.81
CA LEU A 142 14.43 -4.88 11.45
C LEU A 142 14.09 -4.66 12.93
N ARG A 143 12.80 -4.56 13.29
CA ARG A 143 12.36 -4.45 14.70
C ARG A 143 12.70 -5.70 15.52
N GLN A 144 12.74 -6.86 14.88
CA GLN A 144 13.12 -8.13 15.48
C GLN A 144 14.64 -8.35 15.50
N ASN A 145 15.43 -7.38 15.01
CA ASN A 145 16.88 -7.49 14.82
C ASN A 145 17.29 -8.64 13.88
N ASP A 146 16.41 -9.04 12.95
CA ASP A 146 16.69 -10.05 11.94
C ASP A 146 17.15 -9.40 10.63
N TRP A 147 18.44 -9.04 10.60
CA TRP A 147 19.06 -8.40 9.43
C TRP A 147 19.07 -9.32 8.20
N ALA A 148 19.27 -10.63 8.39
CA ALA A 148 19.31 -11.58 7.27
C ALA A 148 17.96 -11.67 6.55
N CYS A 149 16.86 -11.71 7.30
CA CYS A 149 15.51 -11.65 6.75
C CYS A 149 15.24 -10.30 6.07
N ALA A 150 15.59 -9.18 6.72
CA ALA A 150 15.43 -7.84 6.14
C ALA A 150 16.20 -7.69 4.82
N ALA A 151 17.43 -8.18 4.76
CA ALA A 151 18.30 -8.16 3.59
C ALA A 151 17.73 -8.99 2.43
N ALA A 152 17.34 -10.24 2.70
CA ALA A 152 16.78 -11.12 1.68
C ALA A 152 15.50 -10.54 1.06
N ARG A 153 14.64 -9.95 1.89
CA ARG A 153 13.40 -9.28 1.46
C ARG A 153 13.68 -8.00 0.67
N THR A 154 14.62 -7.19 1.13
CA THR A 154 15.03 -5.97 0.42
C THR A 154 15.59 -6.29 -0.96
N ALA A 155 16.39 -7.36 -1.09
CA ALA A 155 16.93 -7.82 -2.37
C ALA A 155 15.85 -8.30 -3.36
N ALA A 156 14.67 -8.71 -2.88
CA ALA A 156 13.54 -9.12 -3.73
C ALA A 156 12.69 -7.95 -4.24
N LEU A 157 12.83 -6.74 -3.67
CA LEU A 157 12.00 -5.59 -4.01
C LEU A 157 12.05 -5.17 -5.48
N PRO A 158 13.22 -5.16 -6.19
CA PRO A 158 13.25 -4.75 -7.59
C PRO A 158 12.40 -5.65 -8.49
N ALA A 159 12.53 -6.97 -8.34
CA ALA A 159 11.74 -7.93 -9.12
C ALA A 159 10.24 -7.83 -8.80
N LEU A 160 9.91 -7.62 -7.52
CA LEU A 160 8.52 -7.44 -7.10
C LEU A 160 7.91 -6.14 -7.65
N TYR A 161 8.70 -5.07 -7.71
CA TYR A 161 8.29 -3.79 -8.28
C TYR A 161 8.03 -3.89 -9.78
N GLU A 162 8.90 -4.56 -10.54
CA GLU A 162 8.68 -4.81 -11.97
C GLU A 162 7.37 -5.58 -12.21
N ALA A 163 7.15 -6.66 -11.46
CA ALA A 163 5.92 -7.45 -11.56
C ALA A 163 4.66 -6.64 -11.20
N SER A 164 4.74 -5.85 -10.13
CA SER A 164 3.63 -4.99 -9.68
C SER A 164 3.32 -3.89 -10.69
N THR A 165 4.35 -3.31 -11.31
CA THR A 165 4.21 -2.27 -12.33
C THR A 165 3.58 -2.82 -13.61
N ALA A 166 4.00 -4.01 -14.05
CA ALA A 166 3.39 -4.70 -15.18
C ALA A 166 1.90 -4.97 -14.93
N ALA A 167 1.56 -5.47 -13.73
CA ALA A 167 0.17 -5.73 -13.35
C ALA A 167 -0.66 -4.42 -13.31
N LEU A 168 -0.12 -3.35 -12.74
CA LEU A 168 -0.77 -2.04 -12.67
C LEU A 168 -1.10 -1.51 -14.07
N LYS A 169 -0.16 -1.60 -15.00
CA LYS A 169 -0.36 -1.18 -16.40
C LYS A 169 -1.52 -1.94 -17.06
N THR A 170 -1.55 -3.26 -16.93
CA THR A 170 -2.65 -4.09 -17.48
C THR A 170 -4.01 -3.71 -16.89
N VAL A 171 -4.06 -3.41 -15.59
CA VAL A 171 -5.31 -3.00 -14.93
C VAL A 171 -5.78 -1.64 -15.48
N ILE A 172 -4.90 -0.66 -15.61
CA ILE A 172 -5.24 0.67 -16.16
C ILE A 172 -5.74 0.58 -17.60
N GLU A 173 -5.09 -0.24 -18.44
CA GLU A 173 -5.51 -0.50 -19.82
C GLU A 173 -6.92 -1.10 -19.85
N THR A 174 -7.19 -2.09 -18.97
CA THR A 174 -8.51 -2.72 -18.85
C THR A 174 -9.61 -1.76 -18.38
N PHE A 175 -9.29 -0.82 -17.48
CA PHE A 175 -10.23 0.21 -17.03
C PHE A 175 -10.53 1.24 -18.11
N SER A 176 -9.56 1.53 -18.97
CA SER A 176 -9.71 2.47 -20.09
C SER A 176 -10.63 1.92 -21.18
N ASP A 177 -10.57 0.60 -21.46
CA ASP A 177 -11.41 -0.05 -22.48
C ASP A 177 -12.88 -0.24 -22.07
N LYS A 178 -13.19 -0.26 -20.77
CA LYS A 178 -14.57 -0.43 -20.27
C LYS A 178 -15.36 0.89 -20.15
N SER A 179 -14.78 2.00 -20.57
CA SER A 179 -15.41 3.33 -20.55
C SER A 179 -15.98 3.77 -21.91
N LEU A 180 -16.22 2.83 -22.84
CA LEU A 180 -16.91 3.06 -24.12
C LEU A 180 -18.35 2.54 -24.08
#